data_AF-A0A1M6VTT8-F1
#
_entry.id   AF-A0A1M6VTT8-F1
#
_cell.length_a   1.000
_cell.length_b   1.000
_cell.length_c   1.000
_cell.angle_alpha   90.00
_cell.angle_beta   90.00
_cell.angle_gamma   90.00
#
_symmetry.space_group_name_H-M   'P 1'
#
loop_
_entity.id
_entity.type
_entity.pdbx_description
1 polymer ?
#
loop_
_entity_poly.entity_id
_entity_poly.type
_entity_poly.pdbx_seq_one_letter_code
_entity_poly.pdbx_strand_id
1 'polypeptide(L)'
;MICKKCGCILEPEAKICAFCGEVAEAGESDLMTNFVGDDGAREILASMPQLVSLHQLDDVPLEKEQLLAELNRLQGYFSHIRGKYATLGDLWMMRAQYAEPKLANYTVGGGIFTLFFYLILTGFFPTVPWTFFFVVWLGVTSVSYVQAGKAYERRKAYLEADIRGIENEVRTYYNQADHCFLPLDYTDPKVIRELIAGISSGAITSFREVKV
;
A
#
# COMPACT_ATOMS: atom_id res chain seq x y z
N MET A 1 0.07 -8.26 2.44
CA MET A 1 -1.15 -7.80 3.17
C MET A 1 -0.73 -7.40 4.59
N ILE A 2 -1.48 -6.57 5.33
CA ILE A 2 -1.12 -6.21 6.72
C ILE A 2 -2.13 -6.82 7.68
N CYS A 3 -1.65 -7.52 8.71
CA CYS A 3 -2.48 -8.07 9.79
C CYS A 3 -3.21 -6.93 10.52
N LYS A 4 -4.55 -6.90 10.51
CA LYS A 4 -5.34 -5.83 11.17
C LYS A 4 -5.10 -5.74 12.68
N LYS A 5 -4.74 -6.84 13.33
CA LYS A 5 -4.56 -6.93 14.78
C LYS A 5 -3.11 -6.68 15.24
N CYS A 6 -2.15 -6.99 14.38
CA CYS A 6 -0.73 -7.07 14.76
C CYS A 6 0.21 -6.24 13.87
N GLY A 7 -0.30 -5.65 12.77
CA GLY A 7 0.48 -4.77 11.91
C GLY A 7 1.57 -5.47 11.08
N CYS A 8 1.75 -6.79 11.22
CA CYS A 8 2.78 -7.54 10.51
C CYS A 8 2.48 -7.63 9.00
N ILE A 9 3.54 -7.50 8.20
CA ILE A 9 3.50 -7.70 6.74
C ILE A 9 3.41 -9.20 6.46
N LEU A 10 2.30 -9.61 5.84
CA LEU A 10 1.99 -10.98 5.42
C LEU A 10 2.39 -11.21 3.97
N GLU A 11 3.05 -12.35 3.72
CA GLU A 11 3.26 -12.89 2.38
C GLU A 11 1.91 -13.10 1.66
N PRO A 12 1.84 -12.90 0.33
CA PRO A 12 0.58 -12.92 -0.41
C PRO A 12 -0.17 -14.26 -0.36
N GLU A 13 0.54 -15.37 -0.09
CA GLU A 13 -0.04 -16.72 -0.03
C GLU A 13 -0.38 -17.17 1.41
N ALA A 14 0.01 -16.37 2.41
CA ALA A 14 -0.19 -16.71 3.82
C ALA A 14 -1.66 -16.54 4.23
N LYS A 15 -2.39 -17.65 4.30
CA LYS A 15 -3.81 -17.70 4.75
C LYS A 15 -4.01 -17.34 6.22
N ILE A 16 -2.95 -17.47 7.02
CA ILE A 16 -2.97 -17.27 8.47
C ILE A 16 -1.76 -16.43 8.83
N CYS A 17 -1.95 -15.43 9.67
CA CYS A 17 -0.83 -14.67 10.21
C CYS A 17 0.03 -15.57 11.10
N ALA A 18 1.30 -15.76 10.70
CA ALA A 18 2.28 -16.53 11.46
C ALA A 18 2.54 -15.97 12.87
N PHE A 19 2.16 -14.71 13.13
CA PHE A 19 2.44 -14.02 14.39
C PHE A 19 1.25 -14.06 15.37
N CYS A 20 0.02 -13.81 14.90
CA CYS A 20 -1.17 -13.74 15.77
C CYS A 20 -2.22 -14.85 15.53
N GLY A 21 -2.01 -15.72 14.54
CA GLY A 21 -2.92 -16.82 14.20
C GLY A 21 -4.24 -16.39 13.55
N GLU A 22 -4.39 -15.11 13.21
CA GLU A 22 -5.62 -14.58 12.62
C GLU A 22 -5.68 -14.89 11.11
N VAL A 23 -6.88 -15.23 10.62
CA VAL A 23 -7.11 -15.56 9.22
C VAL A 23 -6.98 -14.29 8.39
N ALA A 24 -6.08 -14.29 7.42
CA ALA A 24 -6.02 -13.23 6.43
C ALA A 24 -7.25 -13.41 5.54
N GLU A 25 -8.27 -12.55 5.69
CA GLU A 25 -9.39 -12.52 4.74
C GLU A 25 -8.82 -12.23 3.36
N ALA A 26 -8.83 -13.24 2.49
CA ALA A 26 -8.61 -13.05 1.08
C ALA A 26 -9.67 -12.07 0.59
N GLY A 27 -9.24 -10.99 -0.07
CA GLY A 27 -10.17 -10.04 -0.70
C GLY A 27 -11.18 -10.82 -1.53
N GLU A 28 -12.46 -10.52 -1.33
CA GLU A 28 -13.56 -11.16 -2.04
C GLU A 28 -13.35 -10.93 -3.54
N SER A 29 -12.90 -11.98 -4.24
CA SER A 29 -12.64 -11.89 -5.66
C SER A 29 -13.97 -11.76 -6.39
N ASP A 30 -14.34 -10.55 -6.78
CA ASP A 30 -15.58 -10.36 -7.52
C ASP A 30 -15.46 -10.99 -8.92
N LEU A 31 -16.37 -11.92 -9.21
CA LEU A 31 -16.40 -12.69 -10.46
C LEU A 31 -16.52 -11.80 -11.71
N MET A 32 -17.10 -10.61 -11.55
CA MET A 32 -17.35 -9.68 -12.66
C MET A 32 -16.09 -8.94 -13.11
N THR A 33 -15.12 -8.68 -12.23
CA THR A 33 -13.83 -8.07 -12.60
C THR A 33 -12.85 -9.10 -13.18
N ASN A 34 -12.92 -10.37 -12.74
CA ASN A 34 -12.14 -11.46 -13.30
C ASN A 34 -12.53 -11.82 -14.75
N PHE A 35 -13.81 -11.70 -15.11
CA PHE A 35 -14.29 -12.04 -16.46
C PHE A 35 -13.76 -11.10 -17.55
N VAL A 36 -13.34 -9.90 -17.17
CA VAL A 36 -12.79 -8.89 -18.08
C VAL A 36 -11.43 -8.43 -17.56
N GLY A 37 -10.53 -9.41 -17.36
CA GLY A 37 -9.16 -9.17 -16.88
C GLY A 37 -8.50 -8.00 -17.62
N ASP A 38 -7.88 -7.10 -16.86
CA ASP A 38 -7.12 -5.99 -17.43
C ASP A 38 -5.70 -6.47 -17.76
N ASP A 39 -5.45 -6.74 -19.05
CA ASP A 39 -4.13 -7.10 -19.55
C ASP A 39 -3.06 -6.05 -19.18
N GLY A 40 -3.46 -4.78 -19.03
CA GLY A 40 -2.56 -3.69 -18.66
C GLY A 40 -2.08 -3.78 -17.21
N ALA A 41 -2.93 -4.19 -16.26
CA ALA A 41 -2.52 -4.42 -14.87
C ALA A 41 -1.51 -5.58 -14.79
N ARG A 42 -1.75 -6.65 -15.56
CA ARG A 42 -0.84 -7.80 -15.62
C ARG A 42 0.52 -7.45 -16.22
N GLU A 43 0.56 -6.61 -17.25
CA GLU A 43 1.82 -6.14 -17.87
C GLU A 43 2.65 -5.30 -16.90
N ILE A 44 2.01 -4.42 -16.12
CA ILE A 44 2.69 -3.62 -15.09
C ILE A 44 3.28 -4.53 -14.01
N LEU A 45 2.53 -5.53 -13.54
CA LEU A 45 3.04 -6.48 -12.55
C LEU A 45 4.16 -7.37 -13.11
N ALA A 46 4.07 -7.77 -14.39
CA ALA A 46 5.09 -8.57 -15.04
C ALA A 46 6.41 -7.81 -15.27
N SER A 47 6.34 -6.49 -15.43
CA SER A 47 7.51 -5.60 -15.56
C SER A 47 8.06 -5.12 -14.21
N MET A 48 7.48 -5.55 -13.09
CA MET A 48 7.89 -5.13 -11.75
C MET A 48 9.32 -5.62 -11.43
N PRO A 49 10.21 -4.75 -10.93
CA PRO A 49 11.55 -5.16 -10.56
C PRO A 49 11.54 -6.12 -9.36
N GLN A 50 12.47 -7.08 -9.38
CA GLN A 50 12.67 -7.98 -8.25
C GLN A 50 13.07 -7.20 -7.00
N LEU A 51 12.63 -7.68 -5.84
CA LEU A 51 12.97 -7.05 -4.55
C LEU A 51 14.46 -7.21 -4.27
N VAL A 52 15.14 -6.10 -3.97
CA VAL A 52 16.56 -6.12 -3.61
C VAL A 52 16.75 -6.81 -2.26
N SER A 53 17.64 -7.80 -2.20
CA SER A 53 18.01 -8.47 -0.94
C SER A 53 18.86 -7.54 -0.07
N LEU A 54 18.60 -7.55 1.23
CA LEU A 54 19.38 -6.77 2.20
C LEU A 54 20.70 -7.49 2.52
N HIS A 55 21.76 -6.71 2.70
CA HIS A 55 23.03 -7.22 3.24
C HIS A 55 22.89 -7.61 4.71
N GLN A 56 23.79 -8.49 5.16
CA GLN A 56 23.84 -8.89 6.56
C GLN A 56 24.24 -7.69 7.44
N LEU A 57 23.58 -7.58 8.59
CA LEU A 57 23.88 -6.55 9.59
C LEU A 57 25.25 -6.77 10.20
N ASP A 58 25.97 -5.67 10.43
CA ASP A 58 27.20 -5.69 11.21
C ASP A 58 26.92 -5.76 12.72
N ASP A 59 27.96 -6.11 13.49
CA ASP A 59 27.88 -6.21 14.94
C ASP A 59 27.61 -4.83 15.59
N VAL A 60 26.75 -4.83 16.60
CA VAL A 60 26.40 -3.61 17.34
C VAL A 60 27.57 -3.20 18.24
N PRO A 61 28.02 -1.93 18.20
CA PRO A 61 29.05 -1.43 19.11
C PRO A 61 28.63 -1.57 20.58
N LEU A 62 29.53 -2.12 21.42
CA LEU A 62 29.28 -2.33 22.85
C LEU A 62 29.44 -1.04 23.68
N GLU A 63 30.30 -0.13 23.24
CA GLU A 63 30.57 1.13 23.93
C GLU A 63 29.53 2.19 23.56
N LYS A 64 28.99 2.89 24.57
CA LYS A 64 27.93 3.88 24.39
C LYS A 64 28.38 5.06 23.53
N GLU A 65 29.60 5.55 23.74
CA GLU A 65 30.16 6.67 23.01
C GLU A 65 30.35 6.32 21.53
N GLN A 66 30.86 5.12 21.24
CA GLN A 66 31.03 4.61 19.88
C GLN A 66 29.67 4.39 19.20
N LEU A 67 28.69 3.83 19.91
CA LEU A 67 27.32 3.66 19.42
C LEU A 67 26.68 5.00 19.03
N LEU A 68 26.80 6.02 19.88
CA LEU A 68 26.27 7.35 19.59
C LEU A 68 26.99 8.02 18.41
N ALA A 69 28.30 7.85 18.29
CA ALA A 69 29.06 8.37 17.15
C ALA A 69 28.60 7.74 15.84
N GLU A 70 28.47 6.41 15.80
CA GLU A 70 28.00 5.69 14.62
C GLU A 70 26.53 6.00 14.28
N LEU A 71 25.65 6.12 15.28
CA LEU A 71 24.26 6.55 15.04
C LEU A 71 24.18 7.95 14.43
N ASN A 72 25.00 8.90 14.87
CA ASN A 72 25.05 10.23 14.27
C ASN A 72 25.59 10.18 12.83
N ARG A 73 26.59 9.34 12.55
CA ARG A 73 27.08 9.11 11.18
C ARG A 73 25.98 8.57 10.28
N LEU A 74 25.29 7.52 10.71
CA LEU A 74 24.17 6.91 9.97
C LEU A 74 23.00 7.88 9.80
N GLN A 75 22.69 8.69 10.82
CA GLN A 75 21.69 9.75 10.69
C GLN A 75 22.04 10.73 9.56
N GLY A 76 23.29 11.18 9.52
CA GLY A 76 23.79 12.06 8.46
C GLY A 76 23.69 11.40 7.09
N TYR A 77 24.09 10.14 6.98
CA TYR A 77 24.00 9.35 5.75
C TYR A 77 22.55 9.24 5.25
N PHE A 78 21.64 8.67 6.05
CA PHE A 78 20.26 8.44 5.65
C PHE A 78 19.44 9.72 5.48
N SER A 79 19.90 10.87 6.00
CA SER A 79 19.25 12.16 5.77
C SER A 79 19.15 12.53 4.28
N HIS A 80 20.09 12.05 3.45
CA HIS A 80 20.11 12.29 2.00
C HIS A 80 18.93 11.62 1.27
N ILE A 81 18.41 10.51 1.80
CA ILE A 81 17.27 9.79 1.23
C ILE A 81 15.99 9.92 2.06
N ARG A 82 15.94 10.86 3.00
CA ARG A 82 14.75 11.12 3.83
C ARG A 82 13.47 11.33 3.00
N GLY A 83 13.61 11.99 1.84
CA GLY A 83 12.49 12.19 0.91
C GLY A 83 11.87 10.87 0.45
N LYS A 84 12.70 9.84 0.19
CA LYS A 84 12.23 8.52 -0.25
C LYS A 84 11.45 7.79 0.83
N TYR A 85 11.87 7.87 2.10
CA TYR A 85 11.10 7.33 3.23
C TYR A 85 9.74 8.01 3.36
N ALA A 86 9.69 9.34 3.22
CA ALA A 86 8.43 10.07 3.24
C ALA A 86 7.51 9.66 2.08
N THR A 87 8.03 9.60 0.85
CA THR A 87 7.28 9.16 -0.32
C THR A 87 6.79 7.72 -0.17
N LEU A 88 7.62 6.82 0.36
CA LEU A 88 7.23 5.43 0.60
C LEU A 88 6.05 5.40 1.59
N GLY A 89 6.13 6.15 2.70
CA GLY A 89 5.03 6.29 3.66
C GLY A 89 3.75 6.83 3.03
N ASP A 90 3.84 7.85 2.18
CA ASP A 90 2.70 8.41 1.45
C ASP A 90 2.08 7.38 0.49
N LEU A 91 2.90 6.62 -0.23
CA LEU A 91 2.43 5.56 -1.13
C LEU A 91 1.75 4.42 -0.37
N TRP A 92 2.28 4.02 0.79
CA TRP A 92 1.61 3.04 1.67
C TRP A 92 0.28 3.56 2.20
N MET A 93 0.21 4.85 2.56
CA MET A 93 -1.03 5.49 2.98
C MET A 93 -2.04 5.49 1.84
N MET A 94 -1.63 5.88 0.63
CA MET A 94 -2.47 5.83 -0.57
C MET A 94 -2.97 4.41 -0.82
N ARG A 95 -2.12 3.38 -0.69
CA ARG A 95 -2.50 1.96 -0.82
C ARG A 95 -3.59 1.58 0.18
N ALA A 96 -3.39 1.95 1.45
CA ALA A 96 -4.30 1.58 2.53
C ALA A 96 -5.68 2.24 2.38
N GLN A 97 -5.72 3.46 1.85
CA GLN A 97 -6.96 4.19 1.59
C GLN A 97 -7.61 3.81 0.25
N TYR A 98 -6.92 3.07 -0.62
CA TYR A 98 -7.41 2.73 -1.95
C TYR A 98 -8.45 1.60 -1.89
N ALA A 99 -9.71 1.99 -1.79
CA ALA A 99 -10.84 1.06 -1.66
C ALA A 99 -11.29 0.47 -3.00
N GLU A 100 -11.69 -0.80 -2.97
CA GLU A 100 -12.27 -1.51 -4.11
C GLU A 100 -13.64 -0.93 -4.50
N PRO A 101 -13.96 -0.87 -5.81
CA PRO A 101 -15.27 -0.46 -6.27
C PRO A 101 -16.32 -1.48 -5.82
N LYS A 102 -17.33 -1.02 -5.08
CA LYS A 102 -18.41 -1.90 -4.58
C LYS A 102 -19.61 -1.85 -5.51
N LEU A 103 -20.05 -3.01 -6.01
CA LEU A 103 -21.22 -3.13 -6.90
C LEU A 103 -22.46 -2.42 -6.34
N ALA A 104 -22.69 -2.49 -5.03
CA ALA A 104 -23.81 -1.83 -4.36
C ALA A 104 -23.83 -0.31 -4.61
N ASN A 105 -22.67 0.36 -4.56
CA ASN A 105 -22.57 1.80 -4.78
C ASN A 105 -22.92 2.17 -6.23
N TYR A 106 -22.48 1.36 -7.20
CA TYR A 106 -22.79 1.54 -8.62
C TYR A 106 -24.25 1.22 -8.95
N THR A 107 -24.83 0.27 -8.25
CA THR A 107 -26.26 -0.09 -8.37
C THR A 107 -27.13 1.06 -7.89
N VAL A 108 -26.88 1.56 -6.67
CA VAL A 108 -27.63 2.70 -6.09
C VAL A 108 -27.40 3.98 -6.89
N GLY A 109 -26.15 4.33 -7.15
CA GLY A 109 -25.79 5.54 -7.89
C GLY A 109 -26.32 5.54 -9.32
N GLY A 110 -26.14 4.42 -10.05
CA GLY A 110 -26.70 4.24 -11.38
C GLY A 110 -28.22 4.29 -11.39
N GLY A 111 -28.88 3.79 -10.34
CA GLY A 111 -30.33 3.81 -10.20
C GLY A 111 -30.86 5.23 -10.02
N ILE A 112 -30.26 6.00 -9.11
CA ILE A 112 -30.61 7.41 -8.88
C ILE A 112 -30.40 8.23 -10.15
N PHE A 113 -29.26 8.05 -10.83
CA PHE A 113 -28.95 8.74 -12.07
C PHE A 113 -29.96 8.40 -13.17
N THR A 114 -30.22 7.12 -13.41
CA THR A 114 -31.17 6.70 -14.45
C THR A 114 -32.59 7.17 -14.14
N LEU A 115 -32.98 7.17 -12.86
CA LEU A 115 -34.31 7.62 -12.42
C LEU A 115 -34.50 9.11 -12.72
N PHE A 116 -33.49 9.93 -12.43
CA PHE A 116 -33.52 11.36 -12.74
C PHE A 116 -33.76 11.61 -14.24
N PHE A 117 -33.03 10.93 -15.13
CA PHE A 117 -33.22 11.06 -16.57
C PHE A 117 -34.56 10.50 -17.06
N TYR A 118 -35.00 9.38 -16.48
CA TYR A 118 -36.28 8.78 -16.83
C TYR A 118 -37.45 9.73 -16.51
N LEU A 119 -37.45 10.36 -15.34
CA LEU A 119 -38.48 11.33 -14.95
C LEU A 119 -38.54 12.52 -15.92
N ILE A 120 -37.38 13.08 -16.29
CA ILE A 120 -37.29 14.14 -17.31
C ILE A 120 -37.89 13.64 -18.63
N LEU A 121 -37.45 12.48 -19.10
CA LEU A 121 -37.89 11.92 -20.37
C LEU A 121 -39.40 11.68 -20.41
N THR A 122 -40.00 11.15 -19.35
CA THR A 122 -41.45 10.93 -19.26
C THR A 122 -42.27 12.21 -19.26
N GLY A 123 -41.68 13.34 -18.82
CA GLY A 123 -42.30 14.66 -18.93
C GLY A 123 -42.43 15.15 -20.37
N PHE A 124 -41.50 14.75 -21.25
CA PHE A 124 -41.54 15.09 -22.68
C PHE A 124 -42.22 14.00 -23.54
N PHE A 125 -42.09 12.74 -23.16
CA PHE A 125 -42.58 11.57 -23.89
C PHE A 125 -43.39 10.65 -22.95
N PRO A 126 -44.71 10.84 -22.83
CA PRO A 126 -45.53 10.12 -21.85
C PRO A 126 -45.75 8.63 -22.16
N THR A 127 -45.35 8.16 -23.35
CA THR A 127 -45.52 6.77 -23.80
C THR A 127 -44.30 5.88 -23.54
N VAL A 128 -43.25 6.40 -22.90
CA VAL A 128 -42.05 5.60 -22.60
C VAL A 128 -42.40 4.49 -21.61
N PRO A 129 -42.15 3.21 -21.95
CA PRO A 129 -42.45 2.10 -21.06
C PRO A 129 -41.47 2.05 -19.89
N TRP A 130 -41.95 1.64 -18.72
CA TRP A 130 -41.14 1.47 -17.51
C TRP A 130 -39.99 0.47 -17.67
N THR A 131 -40.11 -0.48 -18.60
CA THR A 131 -39.04 -1.45 -18.91
C THR A 131 -37.79 -0.78 -19.46
N PHE A 132 -37.93 0.37 -20.14
CA PHE A 132 -36.80 1.17 -20.63
C PHE A 132 -35.88 1.59 -19.48
N PHE A 133 -36.46 2.01 -18.35
CA PHE A 133 -35.70 2.39 -17.15
C PHE A 133 -34.78 1.25 -16.69
N PHE A 134 -35.31 0.02 -16.54
CA PHE A 134 -34.53 -1.11 -16.05
C PHE A 134 -33.43 -1.53 -17.02
N VAL A 135 -33.69 -1.50 -18.33
CA VAL A 135 -32.67 -1.82 -19.34
C VAL A 135 -31.53 -0.80 -19.33
N VAL A 136 -31.86 0.49 -19.30
CA VAL A 136 -30.83 1.55 -19.24
C VAL A 136 -30.07 1.50 -17.92
N TRP A 137 -30.75 1.32 -16.79
CA TRP A 137 -30.12 1.26 -15.49
C TRP A 137 -29.13 0.10 -15.39
N LEU A 138 -29.55 -1.12 -15.75
CA LEU A 138 -28.67 -2.29 -15.74
C LEU A 138 -27.49 -2.11 -16.71
N GLY A 139 -27.72 -1.54 -17.89
CA GLY A 139 -26.66 -1.25 -18.85
C GLY A 139 -25.62 -0.26 -18.32
N VAL A 140 -26.07 0.89 -17.80
CA VAL A 140 -25.19 1.94 -17.25
C VAL A 140 -24.43 1.42 -16.03
N THR A 141 -25.11 0.76 -15.08
CA THR A 141 -24.46 0.19 -13.89
C THR A 141 -23.41 -0.84 -14.28
N SER A 142 -23.71 -1.75 -15.21
CA SER A 142 -22.75 -2.79 -15.62
C SER A 142 -21.50 -2.19 -16.30
N VAL A 143 -21.70 -1.27 -17.26
CA VAL A 143 -20.58 -0.65 -17.99
C VAL A 143 -19.71 0.19 -17.07
N SER A 144 -20.33 1.03 -16.22
CA SER A 144 -19.59 1.89 -15.28
C SER A 144 -18.85 1.08 -14.22
N TYR A 145 -19.46 0.00 -13.72
CA TYR A 145 -18.81 -0.89 -12.76
C TYR A 145 -17.57 -1.57 -13.34
N VAL A 146 -17.70 -2.15 -14.54
CA VAL A 146 -16.56 -2.82 -15.21
C VAL A 146 -15.44 -1.85 -15.52
N GLN A 147 -15.74 -0.65 -16.02
CA GLN A 147 -14.72 0.37 -16.29
C GLN A 147 -14.00 0.80 -15.01
N ALA A 148 -14.75 0.98 -13.91
CA ALA A 148 -14.17 1.30 -12.62
C ALA A 148 -13.28 0.17 -12.07
N GLY A 149 -13.71 -1.08 -12.22
CA GLY A 149 -12.92 -2.25 -11.83
C GLY A 149 -11.58 -2.33 -12.57
N LYS A 150 -11.58 -2.10 -13.89
CA LYS A 150 -10.33 -2.04 -14.68
C LYS A 150 -9.42 -0.90 -14.25
N ALA A 151 -9.98 0.30 -14.09
CA ALA A 151 -9.22 1.45 -13.63
C ALA A 151 -8.61 1.23 -12.24
N TYR A 152 -9.37 0.56 -11.36
CA TYR A 152 -8.91 0.17 -10.03
C TYR A 152 -7.72 -0.79 -10.10
N GLU A 153 -7.83 -1.91 -10.82
CA GLU A 153 -6.75 -2.90 -10.93
C GLU A 153 -5.50 -2.29 -11.57
N ARG A 154 -5.65 -1.47 -12.60
CA ARG A 154 -4.52 -0.75 -13.21
C ARG A 154 -3.82 0.18 -12.24
N ARG A 155 -4.58 0.97 -11.48
CA ARG A 155 -4.01 1.92 -10.50
C ARG A 155 -3.35 1.19 -9.34
N LYS A 156 -3.94 0.09 -8.87
CA LYS A 156 -3.36 -0.79 -7.86
C LYS A 156 -2.02 -1.37 -8.32
N ALA A 157 -1.95 -1.86 -9.56
CA ALA A 157 -0.71 -2.36 -10.15
C ALA A 157 0.37 -1.28 -10.25
N TYR A 158 0.03 -0.07 -10.72
CA TYR A 158 0.97 1.06 -10.73
C TYR A 158 1.47 1.39 -9.33
N LEU A 159 0.57 1.46 -8.36
CA LEU A 159 0.93 1.82 -6.99
C LEU A 159 1.86 0.77 -6.36
N GLU A 160 1.64 -0.52 -6.65
CA GLU A 160 2.52 -1.59 -6.19
C GLU A 160 3.90 -1.55 -6.86
N ALA A 161 3.94 -1.24 -8.16
CA ALA A 161 5.19 -1.06 -8.89
C ALA A 161 5.99 0.16 -8.38
N ASP A 162 5.32 1.28 -8.11
CA ASP A 162 5.93 2.50 -7.55
C ASP A 162 6.49 2.24 -6.15
N ILE A 163 5.71 1.58 -5.28
CA ILE A 163 6.17 1.16 -3.95
C ILE A 163 7.43 0.29 -4.07
N ARG A 164 7.41 -0.71 -4.96
CA ARG A 164 8.55 -1.61 -5.16
C ARG A 164 9.78 -0.87 -5.70
N GLY A 165 9.59 0.07 -6.62
CA GLY A 165 10.65 0.88 -7.18
C GLY A 165 11.36 1.71 -6.10
N ILE A 166 10.60 2.48 -5.33
CA ILE A 166 11.15 3.30 -4.25
C ILE A 166 11.75 2.43 -3.14
N GLU A 167 11.11 1.32 -2.77
CA GLU A 167 11.65 0.37 -1.80
C GLU A 167 13.00 -0.18 -2.26
N ASN A 168 13.14 -0.56 -3.53
CA ASN A 168 14.41 -1.03 -4.07
C ASN A 168 15.49 0.05 -4.08
N GLU A 169 15.14 1.30 -4.36
CA GLU A 169 16.09 2.41 -4.27
C GLU A 169 16.58 2.62 -2.83
N VAL A 170 15.68 2.53 -1.86
CA VAL A 170 16.00 2.63 -0.43
C VAL A 170 16.89 1.46 -0.01
N ARG A 171 16.54 0.22 -0.39
CA ARG A 171 17.32 -0.99 -0.10
C ARG A 171 18.70 -0.96 -0.76
N THR A 172 18.79 -0.46 -1.98
CA THR A 172 20.07 -0.30 -2.70
C THR A 172 20.96 0.70 -1.98
N TYR A 173 20.41 1.84 -1.55
CA TYR A 173 21.16 2.83 -0.79
C TYR A 173 21.56 2.28 0.59
N TYR A 174 20.66 1.56 1.26
CA TYR A 174 20.95 0.89 2.53
C TYR A 174 22.14 -0.09 2.40
N ASN A 175 22.17 -0.91 1.35
CA ASN A 175 23.26 -1.86 1.12
C ASN A 175 24.63 -1.22 0.84
N GLN A 176 24.67 0.08 0.54
CA GLN A 176 25.89 0.86 0.34
C GLN A 176 26.38 1.54 1.63
N ALA A 177 25.64 1.42 2.73
CA ALA A 177 26.05 1.98 4.01
C ALA A 177 27.18 1.14 4.62
N ASP A 178 28.34 1.77 4.83
CA ASP A 178 29.44 1.12 5.55
C ASP A 178 29.08 0.89 7.02
N HIS A 179 29.42 -0.27 7.56
CA HIS A 179 29.26 -0.63 8.99
C HIS A 179 27.83 -0.42 9.52
N CYS A 180 26.83 -0.94 8.80
CA CYS A 180 25.43 -0.76 9.16
C CYS A 180 24.94 -1.87 10.09
N PHE A 181 24.76 -1.54 11.36
CA PHE A 181 24.19 -2.43 12.38
C PHE A 181 22.68 -2.20 12.60
N LEU A 182 22.09 -1.18 11.95
CA LEU A 182 20.67 -0.84 12.06
C LEU A 182 19.84 -1.63 11.04
N PRO A 183 18.76 -2.32 11.45
CA PRO A 183 17.77 -2.86 10.52
C PRO A 183 17.12 -1.75 9.70
N LEU A 184 16.70 -2.07 8.47
CA LEU A 184 16.14 -1.10 7.51
C LEU A 184 15.02 -0.24 8.12
N ASP A 185 14.11 -0.84 8.90
CA ASP A 185 12.96 -0.14 9.49
C ASP A 185 13.36 0.98 10.47
N TYR A 186 14.57 0.91 11.05
CA TYR A 186 15.10 1.90 11.98
C TYR A 186 16.02 2.93 11.31
N THR A 187 16.19 2.85 9.99
CA THR A 187 17.08 3.75 9.25
C THR A 187 16.41 5.04 8.80
N ASP A 188 15.10 5.21 9.07
CA ASP A 188 14.44 6.52 8.88
C ASP A 188 15.15 7.56 9.77
N PRO A 189 15.63 8.69 9.20
CA PRO A 189 16.30 9.74 9.95
C PRO A 189 15.53 10.31 11.15
N LYS A 190 14.19 10.22 11.15
CA LYS A 190 13.35 10.56 12.31
C LYS A 190 13.56 9.56 13.44
N VAL A 191 13.49 8.26 13.14
CA VAL A 191 13.67 7.17 14.11
C VAL A 191 15.08 7.19 14.69
N ILE A 192 16.11 7.36 13.85
CA ILE A 192 17.50 7.46 14.33
C ILE A 192 17.65 8.64 15.30
N ARG A 193 17.00 9.78 15.03
CA ARG A 193 17.03 10.95 15.92
C ARG A 193 16.43 10.64 17.30
N GLU A 194 15.30 9.93 17.31
CA GLU A 194 14.62 9.51 18.55
C GLU A 194 15.48 8.52 19.33
N LEU A 195 16.14 7.58 18.64
CA LEU A 195 17.10 6.65 19.24
C LEU A 195 18.30 7.36 19.87
N ILE A 196 18.90 8.33 19.18
CA ILE A 196 20.00 9.14 19.71
C ILE A 196 19.54 9.88 20.98
N ALA A 197 18.35 10.48 20.96
CA ALA A 197 17.78 11.18 22.12
C ALA A 197 17.51 10.22 23.30
N GLY A 198 16.96 9.03 23.03
CA GLY A 198 16.67 8.02 24.05
C GLY A 198 17.93 7.42 24.70
N ILE A 199 18.96 7.13 23.90
CA ILE A 199 20.24 6.59 24.41
C ILE A 199 21.03 7.66 25.18
N SER A 200 21.03 8.91 24.69
CA SER A 200 21.74 10.01 25.37
C SER A 200 21.11 10.34 26.72
N SER A 201 19.77 10.34 26.82
CA SER A 201 19.03 10.53 28.07
C SER A 201 19.06 9.33 29.03
N GLY A 202 19.55 8.17 28.57
CA GLY A 202 19.58 6.93 29.36
C GLY A 202 18.21 6.25 29.49
N ALA A 203 17.20 6.71 28.74
CA ALA A 203 15.89 6.08 28.67
C ALA A 203 15.90 4.73 27.92
N ILE A 204 16.89 4.54 27.03
CA ILE A 204 17.10 3.31 26.26
C ILE A 204 18.53 2.80 26.54
N THR A 205 18.66 1.60 27.10
CA THR A 205 19.94 0.99 27.49
C THR A 205 20.55 0.14 26.38
N SER A 206 19.75 -0.39 25.46
CA SER A 206 20.25 -0.97 24.20
C SER A 206 19.20 -0.92 23.09
N PHE A 207 19.68 -0.89 21.84
CA PHE A 207 18.84 -0.99 20.64
C PHE A 207 17.93 -2.23 20.61
N ARG A 208 18.29 -3.28 21.36
CA ARG A 208 17.56 -4.55 21.45
C ARG A 208 16.24 -4.44 22.24
N GLU A 209 16.03 -3.35 23.00
CA GLU A 209 14.84 -3.16 23.84
C GLU A 209 13.76 -2.28 23.20
N VAL A 210 14.01 -1.66 22.04
CA VAL A 210 13.03 -0.82 21.35
C VAL A 210 12.05 -1.68 20.54
N LYS A 211 11.05 -2.23 21.24
CA LYS A 211 9.83 -2.75 20.61
C LYS A 211 8.94 -1.56 20.21
N VAL A 212 8.78 -1.33 18.91
CA VAL A 212 7.67 -0.54 18.36
C VAL A 212 6.55 -1.51 17.99
#